data_AF-A0A550HFT8-F1
#
_entry.id   AF-A0A550HFT8-F1
#
_cell.length_a   1.000
_cell.length_b   1.000
_cell.length_c   1.000
_cell.angle_alpha   90.00
_cell.angle_beta   90.00
_cell.angle_gamma   90.00
#
_symmetry.space_group_name_H-M   'P 1'
#
loop_
_entity.id
_entity.type
_entity.pdbx_description
1 polymer ?
#
loop_
_entity_poly.entity_id
_entity_poly.type
_entity_poly.pdbx_seq_one_letter_code
_entity_poly.pdbx_strand_id
1 'polypeptide(L)'
;MQQHPAQPPDSPTKITPPEEAEARLRQWGLSAENIRESVTFGDNARKRVDQPWYPRTYAGVAMWAETLAGLRRQLKKLQQGWQIGRTGNYETVYSEEKRLAFAVVAGDKYTGTRGKRHPKLTRKRGPKTRERVERNAEFVQPTLWGTVESVRSTSPQSAPLTPDEDCSTWFLVVYADDDEIRMEVSLARDIGDGLVDDWVERILIPPIPSSGAVAPIESDEDDDDDGESMVFRATS
;
A
#
# COMPACT_ATOMS: atom_id res chain seq x y z
N MET A 1 -34.55 -6.32 17.96
CA MET A 1 -33.13 -6.60 18.32
C MET A 1 -32.61 -7.62 17.32
N GLN A 2 -31.92 -7.17 16.27
CA GLN A 2 -31.23 -8.09 15.37
C GLN A 2 -29.91 -8.47 16.04
N GLN A 3 -29.77 -9.74 16.41
CA GLN A 3 -28.52 -10.27 16.93
C GLN A 3 -27.52 -10.35 15.78
N HIS A 4 -26.43 -9.59 15.88
CA HIS A 4 -25.26 -9.84 15.05
C HIS A 4 -24.76 -11.26 15.36
N PRO A 5 -24.51 -12.11 14.35
CA PRO A 5 -23.86 -13.39 14.59
C PRO A 5 -22.49 -13.14 15.23
N ALA A 6 -22.16 -13.95 16.24
CA ALA A 6 -20.88 -13.88 16.94
C ALA A 6 -19.72 -14.01 15.93
N GLN A 7 -18.81 -13.06 15.98
CA GLN A 7 -17.60 -12.99 15.17
C GLN A 7 -16.77 -14.28 15.40
N PRO A 8 -16.36 -15.00 14.35
CA PRO A 8 -15.47 -16.16 14.51
C PRO A 8 -14.15 -15.70 15.15
N PRO A 9 -13.42 -16.60 15.87
CA PRO A 9 -12.19 -16.23 16.57
C PRO A 9 -11.19 -15.56 15.61
N ASP A 10 -10.53 -14.50 16.09
CA ASP A 10 -9.55 -13.70 15.35
C ASP A 10 -8.46 -14.58 14.75
N SER A 11 -8.58 -14.94 13.47
CA SER A 11 -7.47 -15.60 12.76
C SER A 11 -6.29 -14.65 12.76
N PRO A 12 -5.10 -15.08 13.21
CA PRO A 12 -3.94 -14.19 13.34
C PRO A 12 -3.60 -13.57 11.99
N THR A 13 -3.26 -12.27 11.98
CA THR A 13 -2.78 -11.59 10.77
C THR A 13 -1.49 -12.25 10.29
N LYS A 14 -1.46 -12.67 9.03
CA LYS A 14 -0.23 -13.13 8.38
C LYS A 14 0.67 -11.94 8.06
N ILE A 15 1.88 -11.92 8.59
CA ILE A 15 2.86 -10.86 8.32
C ILE A 15 3.99 -11.45 7.48
N THR A 16 4.14 -10.98 6.25
CA THR A 16 5.33 -11.24 5.44
C THR A 16 6.36 -10.14 5.72
N PRO A 17 7.55 -10.48 6.22
CA PRO A 17 8.57 -9.50 6.54
C PRO A 17 9.26 -8.91 5.30
N PRO A 18 9.99 -7.77 5.42
CA PRO A 18 10.64 -7.12 4.28
C PRO A 18 11.57 -8.01 3.46
N GLU A 19 12.32 -8.91 4.10
CA GLU A 19 13.24 -9.86 3.46
C GLU A 19 12.52 -10.93 2.61
N GLU A 20 11.24 -11.21 2.89
CA GLU A 20 10.43 -12.19 2.16
C GLU A 20 9.43 -11.52 1.19
N ALA A 21 9.30 -10.20 1.23
CA ALA A 21 8.33 -9.45 0.45
C ALA A 21 8.47 -9.68 -1.06
N GLU A 22 9.70 -9.73 -1.55
CA GLU A 22 10.01 -10.01 -2.95
C GLU A 22 9.45 -11.37 -3.38
N ALA A 23 9.73 -12.42 -2.61
CA ALA A 23 9.25 -13.77 -2.89
C ALA A 23 7.71 -13.84 -2.87
N ARG A 24 7.08 -13.14 -1.92
CA ARG A 24 5.62 -13.12 -1.79
C ARG A 24 4.94 -12.35 -2.94
N LEU A 25 5.50 -11.22 -3.37
CA LEU A 25 4.99 -10.41 -4.48
C LEU A 25 5.16 -11.12 -5.84
N ARG A 26 6.25 -11.89 -6.01
CA ARG A 26 6.50 -12.69 -7.22
C ARG A 26 5.40 -13.70 -7.53
N GLN A 27 4.69 -14.18 -6.51
CA GLN A 27 3.51 -15.06 -6.69
C GLN A 27 2.39 -14.38 -7.49
N TRP A 28 2.39 -13.06 -7.58
CA TRP A 28 1.44 -12.26 -8.37
C TRP A 28 2.06 -11.67 -9.65
N GLY A 29 3.30 -12.06 -9.97
CA GLY A 29 4.07 -11.46 -11.06
C GLY A 29 4.56 -10.04 -10.76
N LEU A 30 4.56 -9.62 -9.49
CA LEU A 30 5.02 -8.32 -9.03
C LEU A 30 6.40 -8.42 -8.36
N SER A 31 7.08 -7.29 -8.19
CA SER A 31 8.31 -7.16 -7.41
C SER A 31 8.17 -6.05 -6.37
N ALA A 32 9.02 -6.07 -5.33
CA ALA A 32 9.10 -4.97 -4.37
C ALA A 32 9.52 -3.66 -5.05
N GLU A 33 10.33 -3.74 -6.10
CA GLU A 33 10.75 -2.59 -6.90
C GLU A 33 9.57 -1.89 -7.59
N ASN A 34 8.63 -2.64 -8.18
CA ASN A 34 7.43 -2.03 -8.78
C ASN A 34 6.67 -1.14 -7.79
N ILE A 35 6.62 -1.56 -6.52
CA ILE A 35 5.93 -0.81 -5.47
C ILE A 35 6.78 0.38 -5.01
N ARG A 36 8.08 0.18 -4.72
CA ARG A 36 8.99 1.26 -4.29
C ARG A 36 9.09 2.37 -5.33
N GLU A 37 9.22 2.05 -6.61
CA GLU A 37 9.26 3.05 -7.69
C GLU A 37 7.98 3.87 -7.76
N SER A 38 6.83 3.23 -7.53
CA SER A 38 5.53 3.90 -7.50
C SER A 38 5.46 4.93 -6.37
N VAL A 39 5.90 4.54 -5.17
CA VAL A 39 5.94 5.43 -4.00
C VAL A 39 6.98 6.53 -4.16
N THR A 40 8.15 6.23 -4.75
CA THR A 40 9.20 7.22 -5.07
C THR A 40 8.66 8.31 -5.99
N PHE A 41 7.87 7.94 -7.00
CA PHE A 41 7.25 8.90 -7.90
C PHE A 41 6.24 9.81 -7.18
N GLY A 42 5.48 9.25 -6.23
CA GLY A 42 4.62 10.00 -5.33
C GLY A 42 5.37 10.98 -4.43
N ASP A 43 6.45 10.54 -3.80
CA ASP A 43 7.26 11.38 -2.93
C ASP A 43 7.89 12.56 -3.68
N ASN A 44 8.47 12.29 -4.86
CA ASN A 44 8.99 13.35 -5.72
C ASN A 44 7.93 14.39 -6.06
N ALA A 45 6.67 13.98 -6.27
CA ALA A 45 5.58 14.90 -6.51
C ALA A 45 5.17 15.70 -5.28
N ARG A 46 5.07 15.03 -4.12
CA ARG A 46 4.84 15.66 -2.82
C ARG A 46 5.83 16.80 -2.60
N LYS A 47 7.12 16.54 -2.77
CA LYS A 47 8.19 17.51 -2.54
C LYS A 47 8.15 18.71 -3.48
N ARG A 48 7.85 18.50 -4.76
CA ARG A 48 7.71 19.60 -5.73
C ARG A 48 6.68 20.64 -5.30
N VAL A 49 5.68 20.24 -4.51
CA VAL A 49 4.57 21.08 -4.08
C VAL A 49 4.54 21.31 -2.56
N ASP A 50 5.59 20.92 -1.84
CA ASP A 50 5.74 21.10 -0.40
C ASP A 50 6.34 22.49 -0.10
N GLN A 51 5.60 23.52 -0.49
CA GLN A 51 6.02 24.92 -0.36
C GLN A 51 4.89 25.78 0.25
N PRO A 52 5.22 26.89 0.94
CA PRO A 52 4.22 27.71 1.64
C PRO A 52 3.10 28.29 0.76
N TRP A 53 3.31 28.38 -0.56
CA TRP A 53 2.34 28.91 -1.52
C TRP A 53 1.24 27.91 -1.89
N TYR A 54 1.43 26.61 -1.63
CA TYR A 54 0.42 25.59 -1.89
C TYR A 54 -0.48 25.37 -0.66
N PRO A 55 -1.75 24.95 -0.86
CA PRO A 55 -2.57 24.50 0.25
C PRO A 55 -1.89 23.36 1.02
N ARG A 56 -1.94 23.41 2.36
CA ARG A 56 -1.29 22.41 3.23
C ARG A 56 -1.67 20.95 2.91
N THR A 57 -2.87 20.72 2.39
CA THR A 57 -3.35 19.38 2.02
C THR A 57 -2.84 18.90 0.66
N TYR A 58 -2.34 19.80 -0.18
CA TYR A 58 -2.04 19.51 -1.59
C TYR A 58 -0.86 18.55 -1.74
N ALA A 59 0.18 18.67 -0.91
CA ALA A 59 1.31 17.74 -0.92
C ALA A 59 0.87 16.28 -0.72
N GLY A 60 -0.05 16.03 0.22
CA GLY A 60 -0.62 14.69 0.43
C GLY A 60 -1.47 14.20 -0.74
N VAL A 61 -2.24 15.11 -1.38
CA VAL A 61 -3.03 14.78 -2.58
C VAL A 61 -2.12 14.43 -3.75
N ALA A 62 -1.05 15.22 -3.98
CA ALA A 62 -0.05 14.98 -5.01
C ALA A 62 0.65 13.64 -4.79
N MET A 63 1.08 13.35 -3.56
CA MET A 63 1.71 12.06 -3.22
C MET A 63 0.80 10.88 -3.56
N TRP A 64 -0.47 10.94 -3.16
CA TRP A 64 -1.44 9.88 -3.43
C TRP A 64 -1.69 9.69 -4.92
N ALA A 65 -2.01 10.78 -5.64
CA ALA A 65 -2.36 10.72 -7.06
C ALA A 65 -1.19 10.17 -7.90
N GLU A 66 0.02 10.63 -7.60
CA GLU A 66 1.21 10.26 -8.35
C GLU A 66 1.68 8.85 -7.96
N THR A 67 1.56 8.44 -6.69
CA THR A 67 1.81 7.04 -6.30
C THR A 67 0.88 6.08 -7.05
N LEU A 68 -0.41 6.40 -7.14
CA LEU A 68 -1.38 5.60 -7.89
C LEU A 68 -1.06 5.58 -9.40
N ALA A 69 -0.70 6.72 -9.98
CA ALA A 69 -0.28 6.80 -11.37
C ALA A 69 1.00 6.00 -11.63
N GLY A 70 1.97 6.06 -10.72
CA GLY A 70 3.18 5.23 -10.70
C GLY A 70 2.82 3.75 -10.70
N LEU A 71 1.97 3.32 -9.77
CA LEU A 71 1.56 1.93 -9.63
C LEU A 71 0.85 1.42 -10.90
N ARG A 72 -0.07 2.19 -11.45
CA ARG A 72 -0.75 1.87 -12.71
C ARG A 72 0.24 1.71 -13.86
N ARG A 73 1.22 2.61 -13.99
CA ARG A 73 2.25 2.51 -15.04
C ARG A 73 3.13 1.29 -14.84
N GLN A 74 3.60 1.03 -13.62
CA GLN A 74 4.44 -0.13 -13.33
C GLN A 74 3.74 -1.44 -13.65
N LEU A 75 2.51 -1.62 -13.18
CA LEU A 75 1.74 -2.84 -13.43
C LEU A 75 1.35 -2.99 -14.91
N LYS A 76 1.03 -1.90 -15.61
CA LYS A 76 0.77 -1.93 -17.07
C LYS A 76 1.99 -2.36 -17.89
N LYS A 77 3.20 -1.95 -17.50
CA LYS A 77 4.46 -2.34 -18.19
C LYS A 77 4.73 -3.84 -18.13
N LEU A 78 4.22 -4.54 -17.12
CA LEU A 78 4.39 -5.99 -16.99
C LEU A 78 3.68 -6.78 -18.10
N GLN A 79 2.74 -6.17 -18.83
CA GLN A 79 1.96 -6.82 -19.91
C GLN A 79 1.19 -8.08 -19.44
N GLN A 80 0.88 -8.18 -18.14
CA GLN A 80 0.19 -9.30 -17.49
C GLN A 80 -1.33 -9.06 -17.30
N GLY A 81 -1.95 -8.32 -18.22
CA GLY A 81 -3.40 -8.09 -18.18
C GLY A 81 -3.91 -7.08 -17.14
N TRP A 82 -3.03 -6.29 -16.50
CA TRP A 82 -3.46 -5.25 -15.56
C TRP A 82 -4.31 -4.15 -16.23
N GLN A 83 -5.37 -3.71 -15.56
CA GLN A 83 -6.35 -2.72 -16.02
C GLN A 83 -6.56 -1.63 -14.97
N ILE A 84 -7.10 -0.49 -15.40
CA ILE A 84 -7.42 0.63 -14.51
C ILE A 84 -8.88 0.51 -14.08
N GLY A 85 -9.12 0.42 -12.77
CA GLY A 85 -10.47 0.38 -12.19
C GLY A 85 -10.88 1.76 -11.65
N ARG A 86 -12.15 2.11 -11.85
CA ARG A 86 -12.76 3.38 -11.39
C ARG A 86 -14.21 3.20 -10.93
N THR A 87 -14.66 1.97 -10.72
CA THR A 87 -16.07 1.70 -10.46
C THR A 87 -16.52 2.37 -9.17
N GLY A 88 -17.58 3.18 -9.26
CA GLY A 88 -18.10 3.93 -8.12
C GLY A 88 -17.11 4.98 -7.58
N ASN A 89 -16.30 5.60 -8.45
CA ASN A 89 -15.23 6.54 -8.10
C ASN A 89 -14.15 5.93 -7.20
N TYR A 90 -13.98 4.61 -7.27
CA TYR A 90 -12.96 3.89 -6.52
C TYR A 90 -11.75 3.60 -7.41
N GLU A 91 -10.71 4.42 -7.25
CA GLU A 91 -9.52 4.41 -8.10
C GLU A 91 -8.58 3.24 -7.76
N THR A 92 -8.47 2.28 -8.68
CA THR A 92 -7.63 1.07 -8.51
C THR A 92 -6.81 0.75 -9.76
N VAL A 93 -5.90 -0.22 -9.60
CA VAL A 93 -5.36 -1.04 -10.70
C VAL A 93 -5.63 -2.50 -10.37
N TYR A 94 -6.15 -3.27 -11.32
CA TYR A 94 -6.63 -4.63 -11.07
C TYR A 94 -6.26 -5.61 -12.18
N SER A 95 -6.36 -6.90 -11.88
CA SER A 95 -6.21 -8.01 -12.83
C SER A 95 -7.32 -9.02 -12.59
N GLU A 96 -8.17 -9.23 -13.60
CA GLU A 96 -9.27 -10.21 -13.54
C GLU A 96 -8.73 -11.63 -13.37
N GLU A 97 -7.70 -11.99 -14.14
CA GLU A 97 -7.03 -13.30 -14.09
C GLU A 97 -6.49 -13.61 -12.69
N LYS A 98 -5.83 -12.63 -12.05
CA LYS A 98 -5.23 -12.81 -10.72
C LYS A 98 -6.22 -12.56 -9.59
N ARG A 99 -7.40 -12.00 -9.89
CA ARG A 99 -8.42 -11.57 -8.92
C ARG A 99 -7.89 -10.62 -7.84
N LEU A 100 -7.02 -9.70 -8.25
CA LEU A 100 -6.38 -8.70 -7.39
C LEU A 100 -6.73 -7.30 -7.85
N ALA A 101 -7.10 -6.42 -6.93
CA ALA A 101 -7.23 -4.99 -7.13
C ALA A 101 -6.43 -4.24 -6.06
N PHE A 102 -5.65 -3.23 -6.46
CA PHE A 102 -4.85 -2.41 -5.57
C PHE A 102 -5.37 -0.98 -5.51
N ALA A 103 -5.58 -0.47 -4.29
CA ALA A 103 -5.86 0.92 -3.98
C ALA A 103 -4.70 1.53 -3.18
N VAL A 104 -4.35 2.79 -3.45
CA VAL A 104 -3.32 3.52 -2.70
C VAL A 104 -3.96 4.32 -1.56
N VAL A 105 -3.41 4.18 -0.35
CA VAL A 105 -3.95 4.81 0.86
C VAL A 105 -2.85 5.26 1.81
N ALA A 106 -3.14 6.28 2.62
CA ALA A 106 -2.25 6.70 3.71
C ALA A 106 -2.49 5.88 4.99
N GLY A 107 -1.41 5.42 5.60
CA GLY A 107 -1.39 4.74 6.90
C GLY A 107 -0.86 5.62 8.03
N ASP A 108 -0.82 5.07 9.25
CA ASP A 108 -0.26 5.72 10.43
C ASP A 108 1.21 5.29 10.66
N LYS A 109 1.81 5.82 11.72
CA LYS A 109 3.22 5.55 12.06
C LYS A 109 3.56 4.08 12.32
N TYR A 110 2.60 3.15 12.34
CA TYR A 110 2.86 1.71 12.49
C TYR A 110 2.93 0.98 11.14
N THR A 111 2.61 1.67 10.03
CA THR A 111 2.75 1.14 8.66
C THR A 111 4.17 0.69 8.38
N GLY A 112 4.34 -0.46 7.74
CA GLY A 112 5.64 -1.05 7.44
C GLY A 112 6.37 -1.66 8.65
N THR A 113 5.80 -1.60 9.86
CA THR A 113 6.45 -2.12 11.07
C THR A 113 5.88 -3.47 11.51
N ARG A 114 6.73 -4.30 12.14
CA ARG A 114 6.36 -5.55 12.83
C ARG A 114 5.88 -5.32 14.28
N GLY A 115 5.67 -4.07 14.69
CA GLY A 115 5.37 -3.73 16.08
C GLY A 115 4.11 -4.41 16.61
N LYS A 116 3.93 -4.37 17.94
CA LYS A 116 2.80 -5.02 18.64
C LYS A 116 1.41 -4.51 18.22
N ARG A 117 1.35 -3.39 17.50
CA ARG A 117 0.11 -2.76 17.03
C ARG A 117 0.07 -2.77 15.50
N HIS A 118 -1.07 -3.17 14.96
CA HIS A 118 -1.37 -3.05 13.54
C HIS A 118 -1.56 -1.59 13.09
N PRO A 119 -1.18 -1.26 11.85
CA PRO A 119 -1.40 0.05 11.28
C PRO A 119 -2.89 0.30 11.10
N LYS A 120 -3.25 1.59 11.17
CA LYS A 120 -4.59 2.06 10.83
C LYS A 120 -4.51 2.99 9.64
N LEU A 121 -5.54 2.95 8.80
CA LEU A 121 -5.70 3.96 7.77
C LEU A 121 -6.11 5.31 8.40
N THR A 122 -5.59 6.42 7.89
CA THR A 122 -5.71 7.75 8.56
C THR A 122 -7.00 8.51 8.30
N ARG A 123 -7.90 7.98 7.48
CA ARG A 123 -9.18 8.64 7.12
C ARG A 123 -10.34 7.68 7.25
N LYS A 124 -11.51 8.20 7.65
CA LYS A 124 -12.75 7.41 7.59
C LYS A 124 -13.02 6.98 6.15
N ARG A 125 -13.41 5.73 6.00
CA ARG A 125 -13.67 5.10 4.71
C ARG A 125 -15.13 5.22 4.35
N GLY A 126 -15.39 5.62 3.10
CA GLY A 126 -16.73 5.74 2.56
C GLY A 126 -17.38 4.37 2.32
N PRO A 127 -18.69 4.35 2.01
CA PRO A 127 -19.46 3.12 1.80
C PRO A 127 -18.80 2.21 0.77
N LYS A 128 -18.23 2.79 -0.31
CA LYS A 128 -17.59 2.00 -1.36
C LYS A 128 -16.38 1.21 -0.89
N THR A 129 -15.55 1.78 -0.01
CA THR A 129 -14.42 1.04 0.57
C THR A 129 -14.91 -0.05 1.51
N ARG A 130 -15.98 0.20 2.27
CA ARG A 130 -16.57 -0.81 3.15
C ARG A 130 -17.06 -2.01 2.36
N GLU A 131 -17.85 -1.78 1.31
CA GLU A 131 -18.31 -2.85 0.41
C GLU A 131 -17.15 -3.68 -0.17
N ARG A 132 -16.02 -3.04 -0.48
CA ARG A 132 -14.82 -3.70 -1.04
C ARG A 132 -14.10 -4.54 0.02
N VAL A 133 -14.00 -4.04 1.24
CA VAL A 133 -13.38 -4.76 2.37
C VAL A 133 -14.26 -5.93 2.81
N GLU A 134 -15.58 -5.74 2.93
CA GLU A 134 -16.52 -6.82 3.26
C GLU A 134 -16.42 -7.98 2.26
N ARG A 135 -16.27 -7.68 0.97
CA ARG A 135 -16.05 -8.68 -0.08
C ARG A 135 -14.73 -9.43 0.02
N ASN A 136 -13.71 -8.90 0.70
CA ASN A 136 -12.46 -9.62 0.89
C ASN A 136 -12.69 -10.97 1.60
N ALA A 137 -13.72 -11.09 2.45
CA ALA A 137 -14.06 -12.34 3.13
C ALA A 137 -14.26 -13.52 2.17
N GLU A 138 -14.77 -13.29 0.95
CA GLU A 138 -14.96 -14.32 -0.08
C GLU A 138 -13.63 -14.89 -0.59
N PHE A 139 -12.55 -14.11 -0.51
CA PHE A 139 -11.21 -14.46 -1.01
C PHE A 139 -10.28 -15.03 0.05
N VAL A 140 -10.63 -14.90 1.33
CA VAL A 140 -9.82 -15.35 2.47
C VAL A 140 -10.10 -16.84 2.79
N GLN A 141 -11.32 -17.29 2.52
CA GLN A 141 -11.81 -18.64 2.82
C GLN A 141 -11.28 -19.81 1.96
N PRO A 142 -10.72 -19.68 0.73
CA PRO A 142 -10.40 -20.86 -0.09
C PRO A 142 -9.13 -21.63 0.32
N THR A 143 -8.38 -21.19 1.33
CA THR A 143 -7.05 -21.77 1.63
C THR A 143 -7.09 -22.94 2.63
N LEU A 144 -8.25 -23.32 3.16
CA LEU A 144 -8.37 -24.39 4.17
C LEU A 144 -8.94 -25.72 3.66
N TRP A 145 -9.36 -25.82 2.40
CA TRP A 145 -9.77 -27.11 1.83
C TRP A 145 -9.37 -27.19 0.36
N GLY A 146 -8.58 -28.22 0.03
CA GLY A 146 -8.17 -28.48 -1.34
C GLY A 146 -9.36 -28.55 -2.30
N THR A 147 -9.14 -28.04 -3.50
CA THR A 147 -10.03 -28.12 -4.68
C THR A 147 -11.51 -27.95 -4.36
N VAL A 148 -11.98 -26.71 -4.40
CA VAL A 148 -13.41 -26.44 -4.53
C VAL A 148 -13.58 -25.30 -5.50
N GLU A 149 -14.28 -25.60 -6.61
CA GLU A 149 -14.96 -24.60 -7.43
C GLU A 149 -15.57 -23.56 -6.49
N SER A 150 -15.20 -22.30 -6.70
CA SER A 150 -15.72 -21.15 -5.98
C SER A 150 -17.25 -21.16 -6.09
N VAL A 151 -17.93 -21.77 -5.12
CA VAL A 151 -19.37 -21.65 -4.96
C VAL A 151 -19.61 -20.21 -4.53
N ARG A 152 -19.83 -19.34 -5.51
CA ARG A 152 -20.43 -18.04 -5.28
C ARG A 152 -21.70 -18.29 -4.50
N SER A 153 -21.76 -17.79 -3.27
CA SER A 153 -23.05 -17.59 -2.61
C SER A 153 -23.71 -16.38 -3.27
N THR A 154 -24.08 -16.51 -4.54
CA THR A 154 -24.87 -15.50 -5.24
C THR A 154 -26.24 -15.48 -4.59
N SER A 155 -26.46 -14.50 -3.71
CA SER A 155 -27.80 -13.96 -3.49
C SER A 155 -28.42 -13.71 -4.88
N PRO A 156 -29.55 -14.33 -5.23
CA PRO A 156 -30.16 -14.24 -6.57
C PRO A 156 -30.59 -12.83 -7.02
N GLN A 157 -30.36 -11.79 -6.21
CA GLN A 157 -30.85 -10.43 -6.41
C GLN A 157 -29.76 -9.36 -6.61
N SER A 158 -28.49 -9.75 -6.66
CA SER A 158 -27.39 -8.78 -6.83
C SER A 158 -27.08 -8.57 -8.31
N ALA A 159 -27.01 -7.33 -8.78
CA ALA A 159 -26.48 -7.03 -10.11
C ALA A 159 -25.05 -7.61 -10.24
N PRO A 160 -24.65 -8.12 -11.43
CA PRO A 160 -23.32 -8.64 -11.62
C PRO A 160 -22.28 -7.56 -11.30
N LEU A 161 -21.26 -7.92 -10.51
CA LEU A 161 -20.16 -7.04 -10.18
C LEU A 161 -19.36 -6.71 -11.45
N THR A 162 -18.85 -5.49 -11.51
CA THR A 162 -17.85 -5.12 -12.52
C THR A 162 -16.54 -5.91 -12.30
N PRO A 163 -15.69 -6.09 -13.31
CA PRO A 163 -14.50 -6.94 -13.15
C PRO A 163 -13.52 -6.47 -12.07
N ASP A 164 -13.36 -5.15 -11.89
CA ASP A 164 -12.53 -4.63 -10.80
C ASP A 164 -13.14 -4.87 -9.43
N GLU A 165 -14.47 -4.96 -9.34
CA GLU A 165 -15.22 -5.31 -8.13
C GLU A 165 -15.20 -6.80 -7.79
N ASP A 166 -15.02 -7.67 -8.77
CA ASP A 166 -14.91 -9.12 -8.58
C ASP A 166 -13.49 -9.56 -8.17
N CYS A 167 -12.69 -8.64 -7.63
CA CYS A 167 -11.33 -8.86 -7.15
C CYS A 167 -11.21 -8.65 -5.63
N SER A 168 -10.27 -9.36 -5.00
CA SER A 168 -9.83 -9.00 -3.65
C SER A 168 -9.18 -7.63 -3.66
N THR A 169 -9.56 -6.76 -2.72
CA THR A 169 -9.09 -5.37 -2.65
C THR A 169 -7.96 -5.25 -1.63
N TRP A 170 -6.75 -5.08 -2.16
CA TRP A 170 -5.51 -4.86 -1.45
C TRP A 170 -5.17 -3.38 -1.37
N PHE A 171 -4.56 -2.98 -0.26
CA PHE A 171 -4.13 -1.62 -0.03
C PHE A 171 -2.62 -1.50 -0.14
N LEU A 172 -2.13 -0.65 -1.04
CA LEU A 172 -0.80 -0.08 -0.91
C LEU A 172 -0.88 1.02 0.15
N VAL A 173 -0.48 0.70 1.37
CA VAL A 173 -0.49 1.61 2.51
C VAL A 173 0.86 2.30 2.58
N VAL A 174 0.85 3.64 2.56
CA VAL A 174 2.05 4.46 2.58
C VAL A 174 2.05 5.35 3.82
N TYR A 175 3.19 5.41 4.50
CA TYR A 175 3.47 6.35 5.57
C TYR A 175 4.82 7.01 5.27
N ALA A 176 4.86 8.34 5.27
CA ALA A 176 6.08 9.12 5.08
C ALA A 176 6.31 9.99 6.31
N ASP A 177 7.55 10.00 6.77
CA ASP A 177 8.09 10.98 7.71
C ASP A 177 9.30 11.69 7.06
N ASP A 178 10.06 12.41 7.87
CA ASP A 178 11.18 13.22 7.39
C ASP A 178 12.38 12.36 6.97
N ASP A 179 12.53 11.16 7.55
CA ASP A 179 13.68 10.30 7.35
C ASP A 179 13.41 9.28 6.23
N GLU A 180 12.28 8.59 6.33
CA GLU A 180 11.95 7.46 5.46
C GLU A 180 10.49 7.41 5.03
N ILE A 181 10.24 6.61 4.00
CA ILE A 181 8.91 6.26 3.54
C ILE A 181 8.75 4.77 3.70
N ARG A 182 7.87 4.41 4.62
CA ARG A 182 7.46 3.04 4.90
C ARG A 182 6.21 2.70 4.10
N MET A 183 6.17 1.48 3.59
CA MET A 183 5.05 1.00 2.79
C MET A 183 4.77 -0.48 3.03
N GLU A 184 3.53 -0.87 2.82
CA GLU A 184 3.10 -2.27 2.84
C GLU A 184 1.96 -2.50 1.85
N VAL A 185 1.84 -3.73 1.38
CA VAL A 185 0.68 -4.21 0.61
C VAL A 185 -0.14 -5.11 1.51
N SER A 186 -1.34 -4.66 1.87
CA SER A 186 -2.12 -5.27 2.95
C SER A 186 -3.57 -5.55 2.55
N LEU A 187 -4.05 -6.74 2.91
CA LEU A 187 -5.44 -7.17 2.73
C LEU A 187 -6.20 -6.92 4.03
N ALA A 188 -7.16 -6.00 3.97
CA ALA A 188 -8.02 -5.70 5.11
C ALA A 188 -9.02 -6.83 5.35
N ARG A 189 -9.26 -7.13 6.63
CA ARG A 189 -10.32 -8.07 7.05
C ARG A 189 -11.65 -7.35 7.23
N ASP A 190 -11.63 -6.22 7.95
CA ASP A 190 -12.83 -5.49 8.32
C ASP A 190 -12.55 -3.97 8.50
N ILE A 191 -13.61 -3.20 8.69
CA ILE A 191 -13.60 -1.76 8.98
C ILE A 191 -14.25 -1.47 10.35
N GLY A 192 -13.44 -1.35 11.41
CA GLY A 192 -13.88 -0.90 12.73
C GLY A 192 -13.99 0.63 12.84
N ASP A 193 -15.09 1.16 13.41
CA ASP A 193 -15.31 2.60 13.62
C ASP A 193 -15.13 3.49 12.36
N GLY A 194 -15.30 2.89 11.18
CA GLY A 194 -15.11 3.55 9.88
C GLY A 194 -13.65 3.67 9.45
N LEU A 195 -12.69 3.09 10.19
CA LEU A 195 -11.28 2.97 9.81
C LEU A 195 -10.97 1.50 9.51
N VAL A 196 -10.06 1.27 8.57
CA VAL A 196 -9.48 -0.07 8.41
C VAL A 196 -8.34 -0.18 9.41
N ASP A 197 -8.45 -1.12 10.34
CA ASP A 197 -7.45 -1.42 11.36
C ASP A 197 -7.24 -2.91 11.64
N ASP A 198 -7.98 -3.79 10.95
CA ASP A 198 -7.82 -5.24 10.99
C ASP A 198 -7.42 -5.81 9.62
N TRP A 199 -6.49 -6.76 9.64
CA TRP A 199 -5.77 -7.24 8.47
C TRP A 199 -5.73 -8.77 8.45
N VAL A 200 -5.94 -9.32 7.25
CA VAL A 200 -5.73 -10.75 6.97
C VAL A 200 -4.26 -11.01 6.71
N GLU A 201 -3.66 -10.23 5.82
CA GLU A 201 -2.26 -10.36 5.43
C GLU A 201 -1.64 -8.96 5.27
N ARG A 202 -0.40 -8.81 5.72
CA ARG A 202 0.43 -7.62 5.56
C ARG A 202 1.76 -8.02 4.93
N ILE A 203 2.06 -7.46 3.76
CA ILE A 203 3.34 -7.66 3.08
C ILE A 203 4.16 -6.39 3.29
N LEU A 204 5.09 -6.43 4.24
CA LEU A 204 5.92 -5.28 4.58
C LEU A 204 6.99 -5.12 3.51
N ILE A 205 7.13 -3.94 2.92
CA ILE A 205 8.10 -3.68 1.85
C ILE A 205 9.24 -2.87 2.45
N PRO A 206 10.51 -3.17 2.09
CA PRO A 206 11.65 -2.38 2.56
C PRO A 206 11.41 -0.87 2.35
N PRO A 207 11.64 -0.04 3.38
CA PRO A 207 11.45 1.40 3.27
C PRO A 207 12.41 2.00 2.23
N ILE A 208 12.06 3.20 1.76
CA ILE A 208 12.96 4.02 0.96
C ILE A 208 13.28 5.30 1.73
N PRO A 209 14.47 5.89 1.54
CA PRO A 209 14.73 7.23 2.06
C PRO A 209 13.70 8.21 1.52
N SER A 210 13.25 9.14 2.36
CA SER A 210 12.53 10.32 1.87
C SER A 210 13.51 11.09 0.98
N SER A 211 13.15 11.45 -0.27
CA SER A 211 14.12 12.14 -1.14
C SER A 211 14.63 13.47 -0.53
N GLY A 212 15.90 13.55 -0.12
CA GLY A 212 16.43 14.68 0.65
C GLY A 212 16.84 14.33 2.09
N ALA A 213 16.48 13.15 2.59
CA ALA A 213 17.23 12.51 3.66
C ALA A 213 18.63 12.20 3.13
N VAL A 214 19.64 12.89 3.67
CA VAL A 214 21.04 12.59 3.39
C VAL A 214 21.35 11.31 4.13
N ALA A 215 21.60 10.21 3.41
CA ALA A 215 22.18 9.03 4.03
C ALA A 215 23.50 9.46 4.69
N PRO A 216 23.80 9.06 5.94
CA PRO A 216 25.14 9.22 6.47
C PRO A 216 26.09 8.59 5.46
N ILE A 217 26.99 9.39 4.91
CA ILE A 217 28.14 8.86 4.20
C ILE A 217 28.89 8.10 5.28
N GLU A 218 28.90 6.76 5.22
CA GLU A 218 29.85 5.98 5.98
C GLU A 218 31.21 6.51 5.54
N SER A 219 31.89 7.26 6.42
CA SER A 219 33.25 7.65 6.18
C SER A 219 34.04 6.35 6.13
N ASP A 220 34.52 5.99 4.95
CA ASP A 220 35.65 5.08 4.83
C ASP A 220 36.80 5.76 5.58
N GLU A 221 36.93 5.45 6.88
CA GLU A 221 38.16 5.69 7.62
C GLU A 221 39.19 4.74 7.02
N ASP A 222 39.84 5.18 5.94
CA ASP A 222 41.17 4.78 5.49
C ASP A 222 41.50 5.61 4.22
N ASP A 223 41.89 6.86 4.42
CA ASP A 223 42.88 7.48 3.54
C ASP A 223 43.67 8.51 4.37
N ASP A 224 44.88 8.10 4.76
CA ASP A 224 45.97 9.00 5.07
C ASP A 224 46.22 9.87 3.82
N ASP A 225 45.59 11.04 3.73
CA ASP A 225 45.95 12.07 2.74
C ASP A 225 46.28 13.40 3.44
N ASP A 226 47.58 13.52 3.66
CA ASP A 226 48.37 14.66 4.03
C ASP A 226 48.28 15.80 3.00
N GLY A 227 47.50 16.85 3.27
CA GLY A 227 47.62 18.04 2.42
C GLY A 227 46.63 19.18 2.60
N GLU A 228 46.99 20.12 3.46
CA GLU A 228 46.65 21.55 3.40
C GLU A 228 45.18 22.02 3.60
N SER A 229 45.01 22.63 4.77
CA SER A 229 43.94 23.58 5.10
C SER A 229 43.82 24.71 4.07
N MET A 230 42.64 24.85 3.45
CA MET A 230 42.18 26.15 2.97
C MET A 230 40.75 26.44 3.44
N VAL A 231 40.71 27.15 4.57
CA VAL A 231 39.62 28.04 4.98
C VAL A 231 39.37 29.09 3.90
N PHE A 232 38.12 29.21 3.43
CA PHE A 232 37.59 30.51 3.00
C PHE A 232 36.13 30.67 3.44
N ARG A 233 35.93 31.53 4.46
CA ARG A 233 34.68 32.25 4.67
C ARG A 233 34.56 33.33 3.60
N ALA A 234 33.35 33.50 3.06
CA ALA A 234 32.90 34.80 2.59
C ALA A 234 31.41 34.98 2.90
N THR A 235 31.15 35.97 3.75
CA THR A 235 29.86 36.59 4.02
C THR A 235 29.46 37.51 2.86
N SER A 236 28.18 37.49 2.47
CA SER A 236 27.30 38.66 2.36
C SER A 236 25.87 38.23 2.09
#